data_AF-X0TZR9-F1
#
_entry.id   AF-X0TZR9-F1
#
_cell.length_a   1.000
_cell.length_b   1.000
_cell.length_c   1.000
_cell.angle_alpha   90.00
_cell.angle_beta   90.00
_cell.angle_gamma   90.00
#
_symmetry.space_group_name_H-M   'P 1'
#
loop_
_entity.id
_entity.type
_entity.pdbx_description
1 polymer ?
#
loop_
_entity_poly.entity_id
_entity_poly.type
_entity_poly.pdbx_seq_one_letter_code
_entity_poly.pdbx_strand_id
1 'polypeptide(L)'
;MEKTEEKMVRKRRYLTAQEKYQIFLEATMAKAKGNGSISEVLRRWGIHSSDLTRIRAAVEEGAVNVFKERKSRKPKLNIEQYEQLRAEKERLEATVIEQAAELALLKKKDRSD
;
A
#
# COMPACT_ATOMS: atom_id res chain seq x y z
N MET A 1 51.69 -23.17 1.81
CA MET A 1 51.13 -21.81 1.66
C MET A 1 49.99 -21.89 0.67
N GLU A 2 48.76 -22.10 1.15
CA GLU A 2 47.58 -22.18 0.30
C GLU A 2 46.86 -20.84 0.41
N LYS A 3 46.84 -20.09 -0.70
CA LYS A 3 46.28 -18.74 -0.77
C LYS A 3 44.77 -18.82 -0.56
N THR A 4 44.29 -18.30 0.56
CA THR A 4 42.86 -18.05 0.78
C THR A 4 42.44 -16.93 -0.17
N GLU A 5 41.75 -17.28 -1.26
CA GLU A 5 41.09 -16.28 -2.10
C GLU A 5 40.01 -15.59 -1.27
N GLU A 6 40.32 -14.39 -0.78
CA GLU A 6 39.33 -13.50 -0.16
C GLU A 6 38.24 -13.22 -1.19
N LYS A 7 37.07 -13.85 -1.02
CA LYS A 7 35.86 -13.54 -1.79
C LYS A 7 35.47 -12.09 -1.51
N MET A 8 35.94 -11.16 -2.33
CA MET A 8 35.50 -9.77 -2.31
C MET A 8 33.99 -9.74 -2.53
N VAL A 9 33.21 -9.60 -1.45
CA VAL A 9 31.76 -9.44 -1.52
C VAL A 9 31.49 -8.09 -2.19
N ARG A 10 31.02 -8.13 -3.43
CA ARG A 10 30.66 -6.90 -4.16
C ARG A 10 29.66 -6.11 -3.32
N LYS A 11 29.97 -4.82 -3.09
CA LYS A 11 29.09 -3.90 -2.40
C LYS A 11 27.75 -3.87 -3.14
N ARG A 12 26.65 -4.16 -2.42
CA ARG A 12 25.30 -4.16 -3.01
C ARG A 12 25.00 -2.75 -3.51
N ARG A 13 24.77 -2.61 -4.81
CA ARG A 13 24.30 -1.37 -5.42
C ARG A 13 22.88 -1.09 -4.94
N TYR A 14 22.62 0.14 -4.52
CA TYR A 14 21.25 0.59 -4.27
C TYR A 14 20.55 0.79 -5.61
N LEU A 15 19.49 0.01 -5.86
CA LEU A 15 18.64 0.14 -7.04
C LEU A 15 17.42 0.98 -6.71
N THR A 16 17.22 2.05 -7.48
CA THR A 16 16.02 2.88 -7.49
C THR A 16 14.79 2.09 -7.95
N ALA A 17 13.59 2.63 -7.71
CA ALA A 17 12.35 2.00 -8.16
C ALA A 17 12.31 1.86 -9.70
N GLN A 18 12.76 2.90 -10.41
CA GLN A 18 12.83 2.96 -11.87
C GLN A 18 13.79 1.91 -12.42
N GLU A 19 14.98 1.76 -11.83
CA GLU A 19 15.95 0.71 -12.23
C GLU A 19 15.37 -0.69 -12.02
N LYS A 20 14.68 -0.94 -10.90
CA LYS A 20 14.02 -2.24 -10.67
C LYS A 20 12.95 -2.52 -11.72
N TYR A 21 12.18 -1.52 -12.11
CA TYR A 21 11.18 -1.65 -13.19
C TYR A 21 11.85 -1.90 -14.55
N GLN A 22 12.95 -1.22 -14.86
CA GLN A 22 13.73 -1.44 -16.07
C GLN A 22 14.30 -2.86 -16.15
N ILE A 23 14.86 -3.37 -15.05
CA ILE A 23 15.33 -4.76 -14.92
C ILE A 23 14.19 -5.74 -15.23
N PHE A 24 12.98 -5.48 -14.69
CA PHE A 24 11.81 -6.31 -14.97
C PHE A 24 11.45 -6.35 -16.46
N LEU A 25 11.44 -5.19 -17.14
CA LEU A 25 11.16 -5.11 -18.58
C LEU A 25 12.22 -5.86 -19.39
N GLU A 26 13.51 -5.64 -19.13
CA GLU A 26 14.60 -6.32 -19.83
C GLU A 26 14.56 -7.84 -19.64
N ALA A 27 14.32 -8.30 -18.41
CA ALA A 27 14.21 -9.73 -18.12
C ALA A 27 12.97 -10.37 -18.77
N THR A 28 11.87 -9.63 -18.88
CA THR A 28 10.64 -10.09 -19.54
C THR A 28 10.84 -10.18 -21.05
N MET A 29 11.46 -9.16 -21.66
CA MET A 29 11.81 -9.14 -23.08
C MET A 29 12.83 -10.23 -23.42
N ALA A 30 13.82 -10.48 -22.56
CA ALA A 30 14.77 -11.57 -22.72
C ALA A 30 14.08 -12.94 -22.68
N LYS A 31 13.08 -13.13 -21.81
CA LYS A 31 12.28 -14.36 -21.79
C LYS A 31 11.44 -14.52 -23.07
N ALA A 32 10.91 -13.43 -23.62
CA ALA A 32 10.04 -13.46 -24.80
C ALA A 32 10.79 -13.64 -26.12
N LYS A 33 11.95 -12.99 -26.28
CA LYS A 33 12.84 -13.21 -27.42
C LYS A 33 13.68 -14.44 -27.10
N GLY A 34 13.46 -15.58 -27.77
CA GLY A 34 14.21 -16.83 -27.54
C GLY A 34 15.75 -16.72 -27.62
N ASN A 35 16.29 -15.58 -28.05
CA ASN A 35 17.72 -15.27 -28.09
C ASN A 35 18.22 -14.39 -26.93
N GLY A 36 17.35 -13.92 -26.03
CA GLY A 36 17.72 -13.09 -24.89
C GLY A 36 18.04 -13.93 -23.66
N SER A 37 19.27 -13.82 -23.14
CA SER A 37 19.63 -14.54 -21.91
C SER A 37 19.27 -13.71 -20.67
N ILE A 38 18.35 -14.22 -19.83
CA ILE A 38 18.09 -13.65 -18.49
C ILE A 38 19.42 -13.48 -17.72
N SER A 39 20.34 -14.43 -17.88
CA SER A 39 21.66 -14.41 -17.27
C SER A 39 22.50 -13.19 -17.67
N GLU A 40 22.33 -12.68 -18.90
CA GLU A 40 23.01 -11.47 -19.36
C GLU A 40 22.45 -10.22 -18.66
N VAL A 41 21.12 -10.14 -18.50
CA VAL A 41 20.46 -9.06 -17.74
C VAL A 41 20.95 -9.04 -16.30
N LEU A 42 21.01 -10.21 -15.65
CA LEU A 42 21.52 -10.33 -14.27
C LEU A 42 22.97 -9.86 -14.15
N ARG A 43 23.84 -10.23 -15.11
CA ARG A 43 25.25 -9.81 -15.13
C ARG A 43 25.41 -8.31 -15.35
N ARG A 44 24.66 -7.74 -16.29
CA ARG A 44 24.70 -6.31 -16.63
C ARG A 44 24.31 -5.42 -15.45
N TRP A 45 23.26 -5.82 -14.74
CA TRP A 45 22.77 -5.10 -13.56
C TRP A 45 23.49 -5.48 -12.26
N GLY A 46 24.30 -6.53 -12.29
CA GLY A 46 25.07 -7.01 -11.14
C GLY A 46 24.18 -7.58 -10.02
N ILE A 47 23.06 -8.21 -10.38
CA ILE A 47 22.08 -8.76 -9.44
C ILE A 47 22.00 -10.28 -9.52
N HIS A 48 21.47 -10.91 -8.47
CA HIS A 48 21.24 -12.35 -8.47
C HIS A 48 19.81 -12.70 -8.92
N SER A 49 19.59 -13.97 -9.27
CA SER A 49 18.26 -14.47 -9.63
C SER A 49 17.22 -14.22 -8.53
N SER A 50 17.62 -14.31 -7.26
CA SER A 50 16.74 -14.00 -6.12
C SER A 50 16.25 -12.56 -6.11
N ASP A 51 17.08 -11.60 -6.54
CA ASP A 51 16.70 -10.19 -6.64
C ASP A 51 15.69 -9.99 -7.77
N LEU A 52 15.90 -10.66 -8.92
CA LEU A 52 14.95 -10.65 -10.02
C LEU A 52 13.60 -11.24 -9.61
N THR A 53 13.59 -12.31 -8.81
CA THR A 53 12.34 -12.88 -8.25
C THR A 53 11.61 -11.87 -7.36
N ARG A 54 12.32 -11.19 -6.45
CA ARG A 54 11.72 -10.14 -5.60
C ARG A 54 11.16 -8.98 -6.42
N ILE A 55 11.90 -8.54 -7.45
CA ILE A 55 11.47 -7.49 -8.36
C ILE A 55 10.17 -7.90 -9.09
N ARG A 56 10.10 -9.13 -9.61
CA ARG A 56 8.90 -9.64 -10.29
C ARG A 56 7.68 -9.65 -9.37
N ALA A 57 7.84 -10.17 -8.15
CA ALA A 57 6.77 -10.19 -7.16
C ALA A 57 6.27 -8.78 -6.82
N ALA A 58 7.19 -7.83 -6.60
CA ALA A 58 6.82 -6.44 -6.30
C ALA A 58 6.08 -5.75 -7.46
N VAL A 59 6.48 -6.01 -8.70
CA VAL A 59 5.79 -5.47 -9.89
C VAL A 59 4.38 -6.07 -10.03
N GLU A 60 4.25 -7.39 -9.84
CA GLU A 60 2.96 -8.08 -9.91
C GLU A 60 2.00 -7.58 -8.81
N GLU A 61 2.47 -7.53 -7.57
CA GLU A 61 1.69 -7.03 -6.43
C GLU A 61 1.25 -5.58 -6.65
N GLY A 62 2.18 -4.71 -7.04
CA GLY A 62 1.88 -3.31 -7.33
C GLY A 62 0.83 -3.15 -8.43
N ALA A 63 0.97 -3.89 -9.54
CA ALA A 63 0.01 -3.85 -10.64
C ALA A 63 -1.38 -4.36 -10.20
N VAL A 64 -1.44 -5.50 -9.51
CA VAL A 64 -2.69 -6.08 -9.02
C VAL A 64 -3.39 -5.15 -8.03
N ASN A 65 -2.66 -4.51 -7.12
CA ASN A 65 -3.22 -3.57 -6.16
C ASN A 65 -3.83 -2.34 -6.86
N VAL A 66 -3.12 -1.76 -7.83
CA VAL A 66 -3.64 -0.64 -8.64
C VAL A 66 -4.91 -1.02 -9.39
N PHE A 67 -4.98 -2.23 -9.94
CA PHE A 67 -6.17 -2.71 -10.63
C PHE A 67 -7.33 -3.05 -9.69
N LYS A 68 -7.06 -3.49 -8.45
CA LYS A 68 -8.07 -3.68 -7.40
C LYS A 68 -8.68 -2.36 -6.94
N GLU A 69 -7.87 -1.32 -6.76
CA GLU A 69 -8.33 0.01 -6.31
C GLU A 69 -9.28 0.67 -7.31
N ARG A 70 -9.11 0.40 -8.60
CA ARG A 70 -10.00 0.90 -9.67
C ARG A 70 -11.34 0.16 -9.78
N LYS A 71 -11.92 -0.25 -8.65
CA LYS A 71 -13.35 -0.61 -8.58
C LYS A 71 -14.17 0.69 -8.55
N SER A 72 -14.14 1.41 -9.66
CA SER A 72 -14.98 2.57 -9.96
C SER A 72 -16.45 2.14 -10.07
N ARG A 73 -17.05 1.83 -8.94
CA ARG A 73 -18.45 2.09 -8.64
C ARG A 73 -18.43 2.55 -7.19
N LYS A 74 -18.92 3.77 -6.93
CA LYS A 74 -19.26 4.17 -5.56
C LYS A 74 -19.96 2.97 -4.92
N PRO A 75 -19.58 2.53 -3.70
CA PRO A 75 -20.26 1.41 -3.07
C PRO A 75 -21.77 1.67 -3.16
N LYS A 76 -22.54 0.68 -3.60
CA LYS A 76 -24.00 0.79 -3.61
C LYS A 76 -24.38 1.12 -2.16
N LEU A 77 -24.82 2.35 -1.93
CA LEU A 77 -25.30 2.76 -0.63
C LEU A 77 -26.49 1.86 -0.31
N ASN A 78 -26.41 1.15 0.81
CA ASN A 78 -27.57 0.45 1.33
C ASN A 78 -28.49 1.51 1.93
N ILE A 79 -29.60 1.79 1.25
CA ILE A 79 -30.54 2.86 1.62
C ILE A 79 -31.06 2.63 3.04
N GLU A 80 -31.36 1.39 3.40
CA GLU A 80 -31.82 1.00 4.73
C GLU A 80 -30.78 1.35 5.80
N GLN A 81 -29.51 1.00 5.57
CA GLN A 81 -28.43 1.35 6.51
C GLN A 81 -28.24 2.86 6.62
N TYR A 82 -28.38 3.60 5.51
CA TYR A 82 -28.30 5.06 5.53
C TYR A 82 -29.43 5.69 6.35
N GLU A 83 -30.66 5.21 6.18
CA GLU A 83 -31.82 5.70 6.93
C GLU A 83 -31.71 5.38 8.43
N GLN A 84 -31.28 4.16 8.78
CA GLN A 84 -31.02 3.76 10.16
C GLN A 84 -29.95 4.65 10.81
N LEU A 85 -28.83 4.87 10.13
CA LEU A 85 -27.74 5.70 10.64
C LEU A 85 -28.17 7.16 10.79
N ARG A 86 -29.01 7.66 9.87
CA ARG A 86 -29.57 9.01 9.93
C ARG A 86 -30.53 9.17 11.12
N ALA A 87 -31.42 8.21 11.34
CA ALA A 87 -32.34 8.23 12.47
C ALA A 87 -31.61 8.13 13.81
N GLU A 88 -30.57 7.29 13.91
CA GLU A 88 -29.75 7.20 15.10
C GLU A 88 -29.00 8.50 15.37
N LYS A 89 -28.44 9.12 14.32
CA LYS A 89 -27.78 10.43 14.43
C LYS A 89 -28.74 11.48 14.98
N GLU A 90 -29.95 11.57 14.42
CA GLU A 90 -30.96 12.54 14.87
C GLU A 90 -31.36 12.31 16.33
N ARG A 91 -31.55 11.04 16.74
CA ARG A 91 -31.81 10.69 18.15
C ARG A 91 -30.67 11.15 19.07
N LEU A 92 -29.42 10.88 18.69
CA LEU A 92 -28.25 11.25 19.47
C LEU A 92 -28.08 12.76 19.58
N GLU A 93 -28.30 13.50 18.48
CA GLU A 93 -28.27 14.97 18.47
C GLU A 93 -29.32 15.54 19.43
N ALA A 94 -30.54 15.01 19.44
CA ALA A 94 -31.58 15.43 20.37
C ALA A 94 -31.18 15.19 21.84
N THR A 95 -30.67 14.00 22.16
CA THR A 95 -30.20 13.68 23.52
C THR A 95 -29.08 14.61 23.98
N VAL A 96 -28.12 14.93 23.09
CA VAL A 96 -27.01 15.84 23.42
C VAL A 96 -27.53 17.25 23.72
N ILE A 97 -28.52 17.73 22.97
CA ILE A 97 -29.13 19.04 23.19
C ILE A 97 -29.85 19.08 24.55
N GLU A 98 -30.63 18.05 24.86
CA GLU A 98 -31.34 17.94 26.14
C GLU A 98 -30.36 17.95 27.32
N GLN A 99 -29.32 17.10 27.28
CA GLN A 99 -28.28 17.05 28.30
C GLN A 99 -27.54 18.39 28.45
N ALA A 100 -27.26 19.08 27.34
CA ALA A 100 -26.62 20.39 27.39
C ALA A 100 -27.51 21.44 28.07
N ALA A 101 -28.83 21.39 27.84
CA ALA A 101 -29.79 22.28 28.49
C ALA A 101 -29.87 22.01 30.00
N GLU A 102 -29.95 20.75 30.42
CA GLU A 102 -29.93 20.36 31.84
C GLU A 102 -28.66 20.81 32.55
N LEU A 103 -27.50 20.57 31.94
CA LEU A 103 -26.21 21.02 32.48
C LEU A 103 -26.11 22.54 32.60
N ALA A 104 -26.71 23.29 31.66
CA ALA A 104 -26.74 24.75 31.73
C ALA A 104 -27.60 25.25 32.90
N LEU A 105 -28.73 24.58 33.18
CA LEU A 105 -29.59 24.89 34.32
C LEU A 105 -28.89 24.57 35.65
N LEU A 106 -28.27 23.40 35.77
CA LEU A 106 -27.47 23.01 36.95
C LEU A 106 -26.37 24.03 37.23
N LYS A 107 -25.55 24.37 36.22
CA LYS A 107 -24.49 25.38 36.35
C LYS A 107 -25.00 26.78 36.68
N LYS A 108 -26.25 27.12 36.32
CA LYS A 108 -26.84 28.41 36.71
C LYS A 108 -27.25 28.38 38.18
N LYS A 109 -27.85 27.27 38.64
CA LYS A 109 -28.23 27.07 40.04
C LYS A 109 -27.01 27.09 40.96
N ASP A 110 -25.95 26.36 40.63
CA ASP A 110 -24.71 26.31 41.41
C ASP A 110 -23.98 27.68 41.50
N ARG A 111 -24.27 28.62 40.60
CA ARG A 111 -23.72 29.99 40.63
C ARG A 111 -24.56 30.98 41.42
N SER A 112 -25.76 30.58 41.83
CA SER A 112 -26.75 31.45 42.51
C SER A 112 -26.87 31.15 44.01
N ASP A 113 -26.28 30.04 44.48
CA ASP A 113 -26.04 29.70 45.90
C ASP A 113 -24.62 30.15 46.31
#